data_AF-A0A259STD9-F1
#
_entry.id   AF-A0A259STD9-F1
#
_cell.length_a   1.000
_cell.length_b   1.000
_cell.length_c   1.000
_cell.angle_alpha   90.00
_cell.angle_beta   90.00
_cell.angle_gamma   90.00
#
_symmetry.space_group_name_H-M   'P 1'
#
loop_
_entity.id
_entity.type
_entity.pdbx_description
1 polymer ?
#
loop_
_entity_poly.entity_id
_entity_poly.type
_entity_poly.pdbx_seq_one_letter_code
_entity_poly.pdbx_strand_id
1 'polypeptide(L)' 'MTATAAERAAMTHALEIARRGPRGLNPQVGAVILSPAGDLLAEGWHRGAGTSHAEVDALSKLSPEQLRGATA' A
#
# COMPACT_ATOMS: atom_id res chain seq x y z
N MET A 1 -16.87 14.07 0.62
CA MET A 1 -16.72 12.91 -0.29
C MET A 1 -16.52 11.69 0.60
N THR A 2 -17.28 10.61 0.40
CA THR A 2 -17.12 9.37 1.17
C THR A 2 -16.27 8.38 0.39
N ALA A 3 -15.44 7.59 1.09
CA ALA A 3 -14.67 6.53 0.44
C ALA A 3 -15.59 5.54 -0.30
N THR A 4 -15.12 4.99 -1.39
CA THR A 4 -15.77 3.95 -2.18
C THR A 4 -15.67 2.59 -1.47
N ALA A 5 -16.39 1.59 -1.99
CA ALA A 5 -16.25 0.21 -1.49
C ALA A 5 -14.85 -0.36 -1.78
N ALA A 6 -14.28 -0.05 -2.95
CA ALA A 6 -12.93 -0.47 -3.34
C ALA A 6 -11.87 0.12 -2.40
N GLU A 7 -11.95 1.41 -2.07
CA GLU A 7 -11.01 2.06 -1.13
C GLU A 7 -11.11 1.48 0.29
N ARG A 8 -12.32 1.14 0.77
CA ARG A 8 -12.49 0.47 2.08
C ARG A 8 -11.90 -0.94 2.08
N ALA A 9 -12.12 -1.70 1.00
CA ALA A 9 -11.55 -3.04 0.86
C ALA A 9 -10.02 -2.98 0.79
N ALA A 10 -9.49 -2.01 0.03
CA ALA A 10 -8.06 -1.77 -0.08
C ALA A 10 -7.44 -1.37 1.26
N MET A 11 -8.08 -0.50 2.05
CA MET A 11 -7.61 -0.16 3.39
C MET A 11 -7.59 -1.37 4.33
N THR A 12 -8.60 -2.25 4.24
CA THR A 12 -8.61 -3.51 5.00
C THR A 12 -7.42 -4.39 4.59
N HIS A 13 -7.18 -4.53 3.28
CA HIS A 13 -6.04 -5.26 2.74
C HIS A 13 -4.68 -4.66 3.17
N ALA A 14 -4.56 -3.32 3.21
CA ALA A 14 -3.37 -2.62 3.69
C ALA A 14 -3.05 -2.97 5.14
N LEU A 15 -4.07 -3.07 6.00
CA LEU A 15 -3.90 -3.51 7.39
C LEU A 15 -3.48 -5.00 7.48
N GLU A 16 -3.99 -5.86 6.59
CA GLU A 16 -3.60 -7.28 6.54
C GLU A 16 -2.14 -7.45 6.14
N ILE A 17 -1.69 -6.79 5.07
CA ILE A 17 -0.29 -6.86 4.62
C ILE A 17 0.67 -6.19 5.61
N ALA A 18 0.25 -5.16 6.36
CA ALA A 18 1.05 -4.54 7.41
C ALA A 18 1.53 -5.56 8.45
N ARG A 19 0.70 -6.57 8.75
CA ARG A 19 1.00 -7.62 9.74
C ARG A 19 2.15 -8.54 9.32
N ARG A 20 2.57 -8.49 8.05
CA ARG A 20 3.75 -9.22 7.53
C ARG A 20 5.08 -8.59 7.98
N GLY A 21 5.08 -7.33 8.40
CA GLY A 21 6.26 -6.67 8.95
C GLY A 21 6.59 -7.15 10.37
N PRO A 22 7.85 -7.03 10.83
CA PRO A 22 8.20 -7.36 12.21
C PRO A 22 7.56 -6.38 13.21
N ARG A 23 7.27 -6.85 14.42
CA ARG A 23 6.90 -5.97 15.54
C ARG A 23 8.19 -5.43 16.17
N GLY A 24 8.30 -4.12 16.31
CA GLY A 24 9.50 -3.49 16.86
C GLY A 24 9.31 -1.99 17.09
N LEU A 25 10.42 -1.24 17.10
CA LEU A 25 10.40 0.22 17.27
C LEU A 25 9.65 0.93 16.14
N ASN A 26 9.81 0.44 14.91
CA ASN A 26 9.08 0.96 13.77
C ASN A 26 7.68 0.32 13.69
N PRO A 27 6.65 1.08 13.30
CA PRO A 27 5.30 0.55 13.17
C PRO A 27 5.21 -0.49 12.05
N GLN A 28 4.25 -1.41 12.20
CA GLN A 28 3.79 -2.25 11.10
C GLN A 28 2.96 -1.37 10.15
N VAL A 29 3.44 -1.20 8.93
CA VAL A 29 2.79 -0.38 7.89
C VAL A 29 2.64 -1.22 6.63
N GLY A 30 1.47 -1.14 6.02
CA GLY A 30 1.13 -1.69 4.72
C GLY A 30 0.57 -0.59 3.83
N ALA A 31 0.85 -0.67 2.53
CA ALA A 31 0.38 0.28 1.53
C ALA A 31 -0.13 -0.49 0.31
N VAL A 32 -1.18 0.04 -0.31
CA VAL A 32 -1.82 -0.52 -1.50
C VAL A 32 -2.01 0.61 -2.50
N ILE A 33 -1.80 0.34 -3.78
CA ILE A 33 -2.01 1.31 -4.85
C ILE A 33 -3.16 0.81 -5.71
N LEU A 34 -4.19 1.64 -5.86
CA LEU A 34 -5.33 1.36 -6.72
C LEU A 34 -5.24 2.15 -8.03
N SER A 35 -5.72 1.54 -9.12
CA SER A 35 -5.97 2.23 -10.38
C SER A 35 -7.11 3.26 -10.21
N PRO A 36 -7.27 4.22 -11.12
CA PRO A 36 -8.45 5.09 -11.11
C PRO A 36 -9.78 4.33 -11.20
N ALA A 37 -9.78 3.11 -11.71
CA ALA A 37 -10.96 2.23 -11.76
C ALA A 37 -11.18 1.42 -10.46
N GLY A 38 -10.25 1.48 -9.51
CA GLY A 38 -10.30 0.78 -8.23
C GLY A 38 -9.62 -0.59 -8.21
N ASP A 39 -8.87 -0.94 -9.26
CA ASP A 39 -8.13 -2.21 -9.32
C ASP A 39 -6.85 -2.14 -8.51
N LEU A 40 -6.47 -3.21 -7.81
CA LEU A 40 -5.19 -3.28 -7.12
C LEU A 40 -4.04 -3.35 -8.12
N LEU A 41 -3.19 -2.32 -8.15
CA LEU A 41 -2.00 -2.24 -8.98
C LEU A 41 -0.77 -2.80 -8.27
N ALA A 42 -0.57 -2.45 -7.00
CA ALA A 42 0.55 -2.91 -6.20
C ALA A 42 0.24 -2.90 -4.70
N GLU A 43 1.00 -3.68 -3.95
CA GLU A 43 1.00 -3.69 -2.49
C GLU A 43 2.43 -3.60 -1.96
N GLY A 44 2.62 -3.12 -0.75
CA GLY A 44 3.92 -3.07 -0.08
C GLY A 44 3.77 -3.06 1.44
N TRP A 45 4.83 -3.47 2.14
CA TRP A 45 4.87 -3.42 3.61
C TRP A 45 6.30 -3.16 4.11
N HIS A 46 6.39 -2.53 5.28
CA HIS A 46 7.69 -2.30 5.91
C HIS A 46 8.27 -3.62 6.46
N ARG A 47 9.52 -3.93 6.10
CA ARG A 47 10.19 -5.20 6.49
C ARG A 47 11.08 -5.09 7.73
N GLY A 48 11.07 -3.93 8.39
CA GLY A 48 11.85 -3.65 9.60
C GLY A 48 12.89 -2.54 9.41
N ALA A 49 13.55 -2.15 10.50
CA ALA A 49 14.48 -1.03 10.53
C ALA A 49 15.56 -1.13 9.43
N GLY A 50 15.79 -0.04 8.72
CA GLY A 50 16.71 0.04 7.58
C GLY A 50 16.15 -0.44 6.24
N THR A 51 14.93 -0.97 6.20
CA THR A 51 14.23 -1.33 4.95
C THR A 51 13.29 -0.21 4.50
N SER A 52 12.90 -0.24 3.22
CA SER A 52 11.95 0.72 2.64
C SER A 52 10.66 0.81 3.47
N HIS A 53 10.07 2.01 3.51
CA HIS A 53 8.70 2.17 3.97
C HIS A 53 7.73 1.44 3.02
N ALA A 54 6.51 1.15 3.48
CA ALA A 54 5.53 0.37 2.73
C ALA A 54 5.14 1.02 1.40
N GLU A 55 5.02 2.35 1.41
CA GLU A 55 4.70 3.20 0.26
C GLU A 55 5.78 3.08 -0.81
N VAL A 56 7.05 3.15 -0.41
CA VAL A 56 8.19 2.99 -1.33
C VAL A 56 8.25 1.57 -1.88
N ASP A 57 8.02 0.55 -1.04
CA ASP A 57 7.93 -0.85 -1.51
C ASP A 57 6.82 -1.03 -2.56
N ALA A 58 5.63 -0.46 -2.34
CA ALA A 58 4.51 -0.55 -3.27
C ALA A 58 4.78 0.22 -4.59
N LEU A 59 5.21 1.49 -4.50
CA LEU A 59 5.47 2.35 -5.66
C LEU A 59 6.61 1.83 -6.52
N SER A 60 7.64 1.21 -5.92
CA SER A 60 8.78 0.64 -6.66
C SER A 60 8.41 -0.48 -7.65
N LYS A 61 7.20 -1.04 -7.54
CA LYS A 61 6.70 -2.13 -8.37
C LYS A 61 5.94 -1.63 -9.61
N LEU A 62 5.76 -0.32 -9.74
CA LEU A 62 4.94 0.30 -10.78
C LEU A 62 5.76 1.24 -11.65
N SER A 63 5.37 1.37 -12.92
CA SER A 63 5.89 2.42 -13.79
C SER A 63 5.22 3.77 -13.49
N PRO A 64 5.86 4.90 -13.81
CA PRO A 64 5.25 6.22 -13.67
C PRO A 64 3.91 6.37 -14.40
N GLU A 65 3.73 5.65 -15.51
CA GLU A 65 2.47 5.64 -16.27
C GLU A 65 1.33 5.03 -15.47
N GLN A 66 1.59 3.94 -14.74
CA GLN A 66 0.60 3.25 -13.92
C GLN A 66 0.16 4.09 -12.70
N LEU A 67 1.00 5.02 -12.25
CA LEU A 67 0.71 5.88 -11.09
C LEU A 67 -0.20 7.06 -11.41
N ARG A 68 -0.42 7.40 -12.68
CA ARG A 68 -1.22 8.57 -13.05
C ARG A 68 -2.68 8.37 -12.63
N GLY A 69 -3.13 9.21 -11.70
CA GLY A 69 -4.49 9.18 -11.15
C GLY A 69 -4.76 8.03 -10.19
N ALA A 70 -3.73 7.30 -9.77
CA ALA A 70 -3.86 6.23 -8.78
C ALA A 70 -4.17 6.77 -7.38
N THR A 71 -4.74 5.91 -6.54
CA THR A 71 -4.98 6.18 -5.11
C THR A 71 -4.05 5.30 -4.27
N ALA A 72 -3.48 5.87 -3.21
CA ALA A 72 -2.62 5.19 -2.23
C ALA A 72 -3.22 5.24 -0.83
#